data_AF-A0A9P0QS93-F1
#
_entry.id   AF-A0A9P0QS93-F1
#
_cell.length_a   1.000
_cell.length_b   1.000
_cell.length_c   1.000
_cell.angle_alpha   90.00
_cell.angle_beta   90.00
_cell.angle_gamma   90.00
#
_symmetry.space_group_name_H-M   'P 1'
#
loop_
_entity.id
_entity.type
_entity.pdbx_description
1 polymer ?
#
loop_
_entity_poly.entity_id
_entity_poly.type
_entity_poly.pdbx_seq_one_letter_code
_entity_poly.pdbx_strand_id
1 'polypeptide(L)'
;MVFVRGNLSEEQRAKIEANRKKAIERLEQRKNNSNPSSSSSNATTVLTGPTSKSSGVSTSLPASVVPANNRAAPPAPTPQPLKRPRIELTAEQRKRIEENRQKALEIQKKKELNNRNAAKSVSEPIAPFTNVRLQKETLDNHNGNTNKTTASIRPHIKMKDYIEYDFSTMKDSHGGFIDVDDNLVGSGSSDATLQSLEDWRERQRIAQVVREAPPPMDIRNAPKCYECGSIEIDQYIYDNFREIRVCRPCAKKNPDKYSLLTKTECREDYLLTDPELKDVALLPRVEKPNPHGFSRMQLFLRYQVEKYAWKKWGSAEKLDEEWEKRESVRIQRKEKKYEEKLKEMRKRTRAEEYTRKLRNGESLGHRHVHDWSEPITGVEVGTLRRRCIDCGLETEELLL
;
A
#
# COMPACT_ATOMS: atom_id res chain seq x y z
N MET A 1 13.15 -32.02 -33.81
CA MET A 1 13.55 -31.74 -32.41
C MET A 1 12.29 -31.63 -31.56
N VAL A 2 12.13 -32.54 -30.61
CA VAL A 2 10.97 -32.63 -29.72
C VAL A 2 11.05 -31.52 -28.68
N PHE A 3 10.03 -30.65 -28.60
CA PHE A 3 9.91 -29.62 -27.57
C PHE A 3 9.58 -30.29 -26.23
N VAL A 4 10.56 -30.35 -25.34
CA VAL A 4 10.39 -30.80 -23.96
C VAL A 4 9.62 -29.70 -23.21
N ARG A 5 8.42 -30.02 -22.72
CA ARG A 5 7.66 -29.17 -21.80
C ARG A 5 8.52 -28.94 -20.55
N GLY A 6 8.90 -27.69 -20.29
CA GLY A 6 9.73 -27.34 -19.14
C GLY A 6 8.98 -27.60 -17.84
N ASN A 7 9.34 -28.69 -17.15
CA ASN A 7 8.95 -28.87 -15.75
C ASN A 7 9.55 -27.72 -14.93
N LEU A 8 8.73 -27.04 -14.12
CA LEU A 8 9.21 -26.05 -13.15
C LEU A 8 10.35 -26.65 -12.33
N SER A 9 11.47 -25.93 -12.24
CA SER A 9 12.61 -26.29 -11.40
C SER A 9 12.14 -26.49 -9.95
N GLU A 10 12.77 -27.40 -9.22
CA GLU A 10 12.50 -27.65 -7.80
C GLU A 10 12.60 -26.36 -6.96
N GLU A 11 13.49 -25.44 -7.35
CA GLU A 11 13.64 -24.15 -6.70
C GLU A 11 12.43 -23.23 -6.95
N GLN A 12 11.81 -23.32 -8.13
CA GLN A 12 10.59 -22.58 -8.46
C GLN A 12 9.37 -23.18 -7.75
N ARG A 13 9.28 -24.51 -7.64
CA ARG A 13 8.25 -25.19 -6.85
C ARG A 13 8.35 -24.85 -5.36
N ALA A 14 9.57 -24.82 -4.81
CA ALA A 14 9.82 -24.41 -3.43
C ALA A 14 9.45 -22.93 -3.18
N LYS A 15 9.72 -22.03 -4.14
CA LYS A 15 9.27 -20.62 -4.06
C LYS A 15 7.75 -20.48 -4.11
N ILE A 16 7.07 -21.26 -4.94
CA ILE A 16 5.60 -21.28 -5.03
C ILE A 16 5.00 -21.82 -3.72
N GLU A 17 5.55 -22.91 -3.18
CA GLU A 17 5.07 -23.50 -1.93
C GLU A 17 5.33 -22.57 -0.73
N ALA A 18 6.48 -21.89 -0.69
CA ALA A 18 6.80 -20.89 0.33
C ALA A 18 5.87 -19.67 0.26
N ASN A 19 5.51 -19.21 -0.95
CA ASN A 19 4.53 -18.14 -1.12
C ASN A 19 3.12 -18.59 -0.71
N ARG A 20 2.73 -19.84 -1.05
CA ARG A 20 1.45 -20.43 -0.65
C ARG A 20 1.33 -20.56 0.88
N LYS A 21 2.40 -20.99 1.56
CA LYS A 21 2.47 -21.04 3.03
C LYS A 21 2.35 -19.64 3.65
N LYS A 22 3.05 -18.63 3.12
CA LYS A 22 2.94 -17.24 3.59
C LYS A 22 1.54 -16.63 3.37
N ALA A 23 0.85 -17.01 2.29
CA ALA A 23 -0.52 -16.56 2.03
C ALA A 23 -1.51 -17.17 3.04
N ILE A 24 -1.37 -18.47 3.33
CA ILE A 24 -2.18 -19.17 4.35
C ILE A 24 -1.92 -18.57 5.74
N GLU A 25 -0.65 -18.34 6.10
CA GLU A 25 -0.27 -17.73 7.38
C GLU A 25 -0.87 -16.32 7.54
N ARG A 26 -0.91 -15.51 6.47
CA ARG A 26 -1.56 -14.18 6.50
C ARG A 26 -3.08 -14.27 6.68
N LEU A 27 -3.72 -15.29 6.12
CA LEU A 27 -5.16 -15.54 6.29
C LEU A 27 -5.46 -16.00 7.72
N GLU A 28 -4.62 -16.87 8.29
CA GLU A 28 -4.72 -17.30 9.69
C GLU A 28 -4.46 -16.15 10.67
N GLN A 29 -3.46 -15.32 10.42
CA GLN A 29 -3.19 -14.11 11.22
C GLN A 29 -4.36 -13.12 11.15
N ARG A 30 -5.00 -12.95 9.98
CA ARG A 30 -6.23 -12.14 9.84
C ARG A 30 -7.41 -12.74 10.60
N LYS A 31 -7.57 -14.06 10.58
CA LYS A 31 -8.60 -14.78 11.35
C LYS A 31 -8.39 -14.62 12.86
N ASN A 32 -7.14 -14.69 13.32
CA ASN A 32 -6.77 -14.49 14.72
C ASN A 32 -6.92 -13.03 15.17
N ASN A 33 -6.64 -12.04 14.31
CA ASN A 33 -6.84 -10.62 14.62
C ASN A 33 -8.32 -10.18 14.60
N SER A 34 -9.21 -10.96 13.99
CA SER A 34 -10.64 -10.66 13.92
C SER A 34 -11.46 -11.09 15.15
N ASN A 35 -10.83 -11.71 16.16
CA ASN A 35 -11.50 -12.11 17.41
C ASN A 35 -10.80 -11.51 18.65
N PRO A 36 -11.27 -10.35 19.15
CA PRO A 36 -11.06 -9.98 20.54
C PRO A 36 -12.42 -9.92 21.25
N SER A 37 -12.92 -11.06 21.76
CA SER A 37 -13.68 -11.16 23.02
C SER A 37 -14.46 -12.48 23.17
N SER A 38 -14.41 -13.01 24.41
CA SER A 38 -15.17 -14.13 24.99
C SER A 38 -14.84 -15.54 24.49
N SER A 39 -14.68 -16.56 25.31
CA SER A 39 -14.74 -16.69 26.76
C SER A 39 -14.19 -18.07 27.14
N SER A 40 -13.69 -18.13 28.36
CA SER A 40 -13.54 -19.28 29.25
C SER A 40 -14.44 -20.47 28.91
N SER A 41 -13.85 -21.66 28.80
CA SER A 41 -14.58 -22.91 28.97
C SER A 41 -13.81 -23.82 29.92
N ASN A 42 -14.45 -24.05 31.07
CA ASN A 42 -14.13 -25.11 32.01
C ASN A 42 -14.26 -26.45 31.29
N ALA A 43 -13.25 -27.31 31.45
CA ALA A 43 -13.31 -28.69 31.00
C ALA A 43 -14.14 -29.51 32.00
N THR A 44 -15.34 -29.91 31.58
CA THR A 44 -16.13 -30.97 32.23
C THR A 44 -15.82 -32.28 31.50
N THR A 45 -15.00 -33.13 32.11
CA THR A 45 -14.77 -34.50 31.66
C THR A 45 -15.75 -35.41 32.39
N VAL A 46 -16.67 -36.02 31.64
CA VAL A 46 -17.54 -37.13 32.09
C VAL A 46 -16.81 -38.44 31.82
N LEU A 47 -16.51 -39.20 32.87
CA LEU A 47 -16.18 -40.63 32.79
C LEU A 47 -16.92 -41.39 33.91
N THR A 48 -17.92 -42.15 33.46
CA THR A 48 -18.38 -43.47 33.91
C THR A 48 -17.88 -44.03 35.26
N GLY A 49 -18.82 -44.34 36.17
CA GLY A 49 -18.62 -45.31 37.27
C GLY A 49 -18.58 -46.77 36.78
N PRO A 50 -18.48 -47.81 37.66
CA PRO A 50 -19.31 -47.92 38.87
C PRO A 50 -18.70 -48.64 40.12
N THR A 51 -19.49 -48.63 41.20
CA THR A 51 -19.59 -49.60 42.33
C THR A 51 -18.88 -49.40 43.69
N SER A 52 -19.73 -49.18 44.71
CA SER A 52 -19.88 -49.97 45.97
C SER A 52 -19.17 -49.57 47.29
N LYS A 53 -20.02 -49.48 48.35
CA LYS A 53 -19.81 -49.74 49.81
C LYS A 53 -18.85 -48.79 50.56
N SER A 54 -19.02 -48.37 51.82
CA SER A 54 -19.93 -48.64 52.94
C SER A 54 -19.62 -47.66 54.08
N SER A 55 -20.57 -47.45 55.02
CA SER A 55 -20.41 -47.10 56.47
C SER A 55 -19.59 -45.84 56.86
N GLY A 56 -20.00 -44.91 57.73
CA GLY A 56 -21.05 -44.86 58.74
C GLY A 56 -20.47 -44.25 60.04
N VAL A 57 -21.13 -43.19 60.57
CA VAL A 57 -21.30 -42.85 62.02
C VAL A 57 -20.00 -42.37 62.74
N SER A 58 -19.87 -41.33 63.58
CA SER A 58 -20.69 -40.59 64.56
C SER A 58 -19.83 -39.44 65.19
N THR A 59 -20.49 -38.35 65.65
CA THR A 59 -20.34 -37.59 66.94
C THR A 59 -18.92 -37.22 67.46
N SER A 60 -18.53 -36.06 68.00
CA SER A 60 -19.13 -34.99 68.84
C SER A 60 -18.11 -33.84 69.04
N LEU A 61 -18.60 -32.62 69.28
CA LEU A 61 -17.92 -31.47 69.92
C LEU A 61 -17.75 -31.71 71.46
N PRO A 62 -17.08 -30.87 72.31
CA PRO A 62 -16.80 -29.42 72.12
C PRO A 62 -15.47 -28.80 72.68
N ALA A 63 -15.18 -27.62 72.12
CA ALA A 63 -14.68 -26.35 72.71
C ALA A 63 -13.50 -26.30 73.72
N SER A 64 -12.45 -25.52 73.35
CA SER A 64 -11.80 -24.53 74.24
C SER A 64 -11.09 -23.39 73.47
N VAL A 65 -11.61 -22.18 73.64
CA VAL A 65 -10.97 -20.87 73.95
C VAL A 65 -9.75 -20.35 73.13
N VAL A 66 -10.06 -19.41 72.20
CA VAL A 66 -9.45 -18.10 71.74
C VAL A 66 -7.96 -17.72 72.01
N PRO A 67 -7.36 -16.66 71.39
CA PRO A 67 -7.54 -15.95 70.09
C PRO A 67 -6.24 -15.76 69.26
N ALA A 68 -6.36 -15.32 67.99
CA ALA A 68 -5.71 -14.10 67.44
C ALA A 68 -5.30 -14.16 65.93
N ASN A 69 -5.69 -13.08 65.24
CA ASN A 69 -5.05 -12.41 64.10
C ASN A 69 -5.03 -13.05 62.69
N ASN A 70 -5.92 -12.49 61.86
CA ASN A 70 -5.83 -12.40 60.41
C ASN A 70 -4.49 -11.83 59.94
N ARG A 71 -3.82 -12.54 59.03
CA ARG A 71 -2.93 -11.91 58.05
C ARG A 71 -2.92 -12.74 56.76
N ALA A 72 -3.50 -12.15 55.71
CA ALA A 72 -3.56 -12.73 54.38
C ALA A 72 -2.16 -12.94 53.79
N ALA A 73 -1.90 -14.16 53.32
CA ALA A 73 -0.72 -14.50 52.54
C ALA A 73 -0.93 -14.11 51.06
N PRO A 74 0.07 -13.49 50.40
CA PRO A 74 -0.04 -13.15 48.98
C PRO A 74 0.06 -14.40 48.09
N PRO A 75 -0.67 -14.46 46.96
CA PRO A 75 -0.57 -15.59 46.02
C PRO A 75 0.74 -15.58 45.23
N ALA A 76 1.19 -16.79 44.90
CA ALA A 76 2.46 -17.11 44.22
C ALA A 76 2.63 -16.44 42.83
N PRO A 77 3.87 -16.15 42.40
CA PRO A 77 4.13 -15.47 41.14
C PRO A 77 3.95 -16.38 39.91
N THR A 78 3.14 -15.93 38.96
CA THR A 78 2.99 -16.46 37.60
C THR A 78 4.31 -16.42 36.81
N PRO A 79 4.64 -17.44 35.98
CA PRO A 79 5.85 -17.43 35.17
C PRO A 79 5.78 -16.38 34.06
N GLN A 80 6.76 -15.47 34.03
CA GLN A 80 6.84 -14.41 33.02
C GLN A 80 7.35 -14.94 31.67
N PRO A 81 6.88 -14.38 30.54
CA PRO A 81 7.40 -14.72 29.22
C PRO A 81 8.85 -14.24 29.08
N LEU A 82 9.73 -15.12 28.58
CA LEU A 82 11.15 -14.84 28.33
C LEU A 82 11.32 -13.58 27.47
N LYS A 83 11.86 -12.53 28.08
CA LYS A 83 12.18 -11.26 27.41
C LYS A 83 13.24 -11.53 26.33
N ARG A 84 12.93 -11.17 25.08
CA ARG A 84 13.89 -11.23 23.97
C ARG A 84 15.14 -10.39 24.34
N PRO A 85 16.35 -10.86 24.02
CA PRO A 85 17.57 -10.13 24.36
C PRO A 85 17.57 -8.75 23.67
N ARG A 86 17.80 -7.71 24.46
CA ARG A 86 17.93 -6.33 23.99
C ARG A 86 19.19 -6.22 23.16
N ILE A 87 19.04 -6.03 21.85
CA ILE A 87 20.17 -5.81 20.95
C ILE A 87 20.73 -4.42 21.25
N GLU A 88 21.86 -4.35 21.92
CA GLU A 88 22.54 -3.09 22.20
C GLU A 88 23.34 -2.66 20.97
N LEU A 89 22.96 -1.52 20.39
CA LEU A 89 23.66 -0.93 19.25
C LEU A 89 25.13 -0.66 19.63
N THR A 90 26.05 -1.09 18.77
CA THR A 90 27.48 -0.84 18.90
C THR A 90 27.78 0.67 18.95
N ALA A 91 28.87 1.05 19.62
CA ALA A 91 29.26 2.46 19.76
C ALA A 91 29.41 3.17 18.41
N GLU A 92 29.88 2.45 17.38
CA GLU A 92 30.03 2.98 16.02
C GLU A 92 28.67 3.25 15.35
N GLN A 93 27.68 2.36 15.54
CA GLN A 93 26.32 2.56 15.03
C GLN A 93 25.64 3.76 15.70
N ARG A 94 25.84 3.96 17.01
CA ARG A 94 25.33 5.13 17.74
C ARG A 94 25.96 6.43 17.24
N LYS A 95 27.26 6.42 16.97
CA LYS A 95 27.97 7.58 16.39
C LYS A 95 27.44 7.95 15.01
N ARG A 96 27.21 6.97 14.12
CA ARG A 96 26.58 7.22 12.81
C ARG A 96 25.16 7.76 12.90
N ILE A 97 24.36 7.27 13.86
CA ILE A 97 23.00 7.78 14.10
C ILE A 97 23.06 9.23 14.58
N GLU A 98 23.97 9.57 15.48
CA GLU A 98 24.12 10.94 16.00
C GLU A 98 24.64 11.90 14.93
N GLU A 99 25.61 11.49 14.11
CA GLU A 99 26.09 12.28 12.97
C GLU A 99 24.98 12.56 11.94
N ASN A 100 24.15 11.56 11.62
CA ASN A 100 23.00 11.74 10.73
C ASN A 100 21.93 12.65 11.35
N ARG A 101 21.71 12.55 12.66
CA ARG A 101 20.81 13.43 13.41
C ARG A 101 21.30 14.88 13.40
N GLN A 102 22.60 15.12 13.59
CA GLN A 102 23.20 16.45 13.54
C GLN A 102 23.10 17.07 12.14
N LYS A 103 23.37 16.29 11.09
CA LYS A 103 23.18 16.74 9.69
C LYS A 103 21.73 17.14 9.40
N ALA A 104 20.76 16.37 9.92
CA ALA A 104 19.35 16.70 9.74
C ALA A 104 18.95 18.01 10.44
N LEU A 105 19.44 18.24 11.67
CA LEU A 105 19.20 19.48 12.42
C LEU A 105 19.84 20.69 11.74
N GLU A 106 21.04 20.54 11.17
CA GLU A 106 21.72 21.61 10.44
C GLU A 106 20.96 22.01 9.17
N ILE A 107 20.44 21.03 8.42
CA ILE A 107 19.59 21.28 7.24
C ILE A 107 18.32 22.04 7.64
N GLN A 108 17.70 21.67 8.77
CA GLN A 108 16.51 22.35 9.28
C GLN A 108 16.81 23.81 9.65
N LYS A 109 17.90 24.04 10.39
CA LYS A 109 18.35 25.39 10.79
C LYS A 109 18.70 26.27 9.58
N LYS A 110 19.32 25.68 8.54
CA LYS A 110 19.64 26.38 7.28
C LYS A 110 18.37 26.80 6.53
N LYS A 111 17.33 25.95 6.50
CA LYS A 111 16.02 26.30 5.93
C LYS A 111 15.35 27.43 6.70
N GLU A 112 15.41 27.41 8.02
CA GLU A 112 14.82 28.43 8.88
C GLU A 112 15.52 29.80 8.74
N LEU A 113 16.85 29.81 8.68
CA LEU A 113 17.64 31.02 8.39
C LEU A 113 17.32 31.62 7.01
N ASN A 114 17.17 30.77 5.99
CA ASN A 114 16.79 31.23 4.65
C ASN A 114 15.40 31.89 4.67
N ASN A 115 14.45 31.32 5.42
CA ASN A 115 13.12 31.89 5.59
C ASN A 115 13.14 33.21 6.38
N ARG A 116 14.01 33.32 7.39
CA ARG A 116 14.15 34.53 8.22
C ARG A 116 14.79 35.70 7.48
N ASN A 117 15.73 35.44 6.56
CA ASN A 117 16.36 36.48 5.75
C ASN A 117 15.38 37.07 4.72
N ALA A 118 14.43 36.28 4.22
CA ALA A 118 13.37 36.76 3.34
C ALA A 118 12.38 37.71 4.05
N ALA A 119 12.21 37.60 5.37
CA ALA A 119 11.34 38.48 6.15
C ALA A 119 11.98 39.82 6.55
N LYS A 120 13.32 39.90 6.58
CA LYS A 120 14.05 41.12 6.98
C LYS A 120 14.20 42.16 5.85
N SER A 121 14.02 41.79 4.58
CA SER A 121 14.13 42.73 3.45
C SER A 121 12.87 43.59 3.23
N VAL A 122 11.86 43.49 4.11
CA VAL A 122 10.57 44.20 3.97
C VAL A 122 10.41 45.38 4.96
N SER A 123 11.36 45.59 5.88
CA SER A 123 11.24 46.57 6.97
C SER A 123 12.28 47.70 6.91
N GLU A 124 12.30 48.50 5.83
CA GLU A 124 12.88 49.86 5.88
C GLU A 124 11.82 50.90 5.47
N PRO A 125 11.64 52.02 6.22
CA PRO A 125 10.56 52.97 5.97
C PRO A 125 11.00 54.13 5.06
N ILE A 126 10.21 54.42 4.02
CA ILE A 126 10.34 55.61 3.16
C ILE A 126 9.30 56.66 3.58
N ALA A 127 9.75 57.91 3.78
CA ALA A 127 8.97 59.06 4.25
C ALA A 127 7.93 59.59 3.22
N PRO A 128 6.88 60.32 3.65
CA PRO A 128 5.71 60.60 2.82
C PRO A 128 5.82 61.93 2.05
N PHE A 129 5.30 61.98 0.82
CA PHE A 129 4.92 63.21 0.14
C PHE A 129 3.52 63.10 -0.50
N THR A 130 2.91 64.26 -0.66
CA THR A 130 1.48 64.61 -0.64
C THR A 130 0.72 64.41 -1.95
N ASN A 131 -0.58 64.12 -1.82
CA ASN A 131 -1.57 63.99 -2.90
C ASN A 131 -1.87 65.33 -3.61
N VAL A 132 -1.98 65.31 -4.95
CA VAL A 132 -2.82 66.25 -5.72
C VAL A 132 -3.55 65.49 -6.84
N ARG A 133 -4.80 65.90 -7.05
CA ARG A 133 -5.89 65.30 -7.83
C ARG A 133 -6.23 66.20 -9.04
N LEU A 134 -6.90 65.61 -10.06
CA LEU A 134 -7.56 66.20 -11.26
C LEU A 134 -6.63 66.45 -12.48
N GLN A 135 -7.00 66.22 -13.75
CA GLN A 135 -8.30 66.31 -14.45
C GLN A 135 -8.48 65.27 -15.58
N LYS A 136 -9.73 65.19 -16.06
CA LYS A 136 -10.31 64.35 -17.12
C LYS A 136 -10.71 65.28 -18.29
N GLU A 137 -10.52 64.83 -19.55
CA GLU A 137 -11.39 65.02 -20.74
C GLU A 137 -10.66 64.44 -22.00
N THR A 138 -11.09 63.28 -22.56
CA THR A 138 -11.95 63.06 -23.78
C THR A 138 -11.28 63.51 -25.10
N LEU A 139 -11.08 62.71 -26.15
CA LEU A 139 -12.07 61.96 -26.97
C LEU A 139 -11.43 60.83 -27.82
N ASP A 140 -12.25 59.79 -28.04
CA ASP A 140 -12.51 58.99 -29.26
C ASP A 140 -11.49 58.04 -29.94
N ASN A 141 -11.78 56.76 -29.68
CA ASN A 141 -12.18 55.70 -30.62
C ASN A 141 -11.21 54.56 -31.06
N HIS A 142 -11.75 53.37 -30.80
CA HIS A 142 -11.51 52.03 -31.36
C HIS A 142 -10.20 51.25 -31.11
N ASN A 143 -10.34 50.37 -30.11
CA ASN A 143 -10.21 48.91 -30.21
C ASN A 143 -8.97 48.28 -29.55
N GLY A 144 -9.22 47.51 -28.48
CA GLY A 144 -8.41 46.34 -28.13
C GLY A 144 -7.25 46.52 -27.14
N ASN A 145 -7.47 47.25 -26.04
CA ASN A 145 -6.72 47.26 -24.78
C ASN A 145 -6.11 45.89 -24.37
N THR A 146 -4.99 45.73 -23.67
CA THR A 146 -3.86 46.60 -23.28
C THR A 146 -2.84 45.67 -22.63
N ASN A 147 -1.61 45.73 -23.11
CA ASN A 147 -0.43 45.41 -22.30
C ASN A 147 -0.14 46.58 -21.35
N LYS A 148 0.51 46.24 -20.20
CA LYS A 148 1.19 47.10 -19.21
C LYS A 148 0.25 47.88 -18.26
N THR A 149 0.47 47.99 -16.95
CA THR A 149 1.68 47.91 -16.13
C THR A 149 1.29 47.87 -14.64
N THR A 150 1.90 46.95 -13.90
CA THR A 150 2.36 47.08 -12.50
C THR A 150 1.47 47.86 -11.51
N ALA A 151 0.29 47.33 -11.17
CA ALA A 151 -0.26 47.55 -9.85
C ALA A 151 0.56 46.74 -8.85
N SER A 152 1.07 47.37 -7.78
CA SER A 152 1.75 46.68 -6.68
C SER A 152 0.82 45.58 -6.14
N ILE A 153 1.15 44.33 -6.44
CA ILE A 153 0.40 43.15 -6.01
C ILE A 153 0.63 43.04 -4.51
N ARG A 154 -0.34 43.51 -3.71
CA ARG A 154 -0.34 43.26 -2.27
C ARG A 154 -0.54 41.75 -2.06
N PRO A 155 0.37 41.04 -1.39
CA PRO A 155 0.16 39.63 -1.12
C PRO A 155 -1.06 39.48 -0.21
N HIS A 156 -2.08 38.74 -0.66
CA HIS A 156 -3.18 38.36 0.21
C HIS A 156 -2.63 37.41 1.29
N ILE A 157 -2.67 37.80 2.56
CA ILE A 157 -2.30 36.92 3.66
C ILE A 157 -3.48 35.97 3.85
N LYS A 158 -3.31 34.69 3.53
CA LYS A 158 -4.31 33.64 3.81
C LYS A 158 -4.30 33.35 5.31
N MET A 159 -5.10 34.09 6.07
CA MET A 159 -5.17 33.97 7.53
C MET A 159 -5.60 32.57 8.01
N LYS A 160 -6.31 31.82 7.15
CA LYS A 160 -6.77 30.44 7.39
C LYS A 160 -5.66 29.40 7.56
N ASP A 161 -4.45 29.67 7.08
CA ASP A 161 -3.34 28.70 7.15
C ASP A 161 -2.61 28.73 8.52
N TYR A 162 -2.85 29.77 9.34
CA TYR A 162 -2.12 30.00 10.60
C TYR A 162 -3.00 30.29 11.81
N ILE A 163 -4.31 30.53 11.63
CA ILE A 163 -5.25 30.82 12.71
C ILE A 163 -6.38 29.79 12.60
N GLU A 164 -6.37 28.80 13.52
CA GLU A 164 -7.36 27.72 13.57
C GLU A 164 -8.71 28.19 14.12
N TYR A 165 -8.70 29.19 15.03
CA TYR A 165 -9.90 29.84 15.57
C TYR A 165 -9.73 31.36 15.58
N ASP A 166 -10.56 32.05 14.79
CA ASP A 166 -10.60 33.50 14.76
C ASP A 166 -11.70 34.03 15.70
N PHE A 167 -11.33 34.34 16.94
CA PHE A 167 -12.22 34.90 17.95
C PHE A 167 -12.82 36.27 17.56
N SER A 168 -12.28 36.94 16.53
CA SER A 168 -12.90 38.15 15.98
C SER A 168 -14.20 37.87 15.23
N THR A 169 -14.41 36.66 14.72
CA THR A 169 -15.61 36.27 13.97
C THR A 169 -16.67 35.55 14.80
N MET A 170 -16.32 35.16 16.03
CA MET A 170 -17.19 34.39 16.92
C MET A 170 -18.16 35.32 17.67
N LYS A 171 -19.47 35.07 17.53
CA LYS A 171 -20.52 35.85 18.22
C LYS A 171 -20.89 35.19 19.54
N ASP A 172 -20.84 35.95 20.63
CA ASP A 172 -21.13 35.45 21.98
C ASP A 172 -22.63 35.21 22.17
N SER A 173 -23.03 33.95 22.11
CA SER A 173 -24.40 33.49 22.40
C SER A 173 -24.63 33.17 23.87
N HIS A 174 -23.94 33.81 24.83
CA HIS A 174 -24.26 33.83 26.28
C HIS A 174 -24.59 32.46 26.94
N GLY A 175 -24.14 31.35 26.36
CA GLY A 175 -24.60 30.00 26.70
C GLY A 175 -23.77 28.87 26.08
N GLY A 176 -22.50 29.13 25.78
CA GLY A 176 -21.58 28.19 25.13
C GLY A 176 -21.43 28.49 23.65
N PHE A 177 -20.18 28.55 23.18
CA PHE A 177 -19.82 28.89 21.81
C PHE A 177 -20.24 27.78 20.84
N ILE A 178 -21.23 28.06 19.99
CA ILE A 178 -21.62 27.24 18.84
C ILE A 178 -21.37 28.07 17.59
N ASP A 179 -20.54 27.56 16.67
CA ASP A 179 -20.32 28.18 15.36
C ASP A 179 -21.57 28.02 14.50
N VAL A 180 -22.26 29.14 14.26
CA VAL A 180 -23.54 29.18 13.52
C VAL A 180 -23.33 29.09 12.00
N ASP A 181 -22.09 29.26 11.52
CA ASP A 181 -21.80 29.43 10.08
C ASP A 181 -21.29 28.17 9.36
N ASP A 182 -21.14 27.03 10.03
CA ASP A 182 -20.71 25.78 9.37
C ASP A 182 -21.85 25.03 8.65
N ASN A 183 -23.02 25.67 8.51
CA ASN A 183 -24.21 25.08 7.91
C ASN A 183 -24.52 25.53 6.46
N LEU A 184 -23.66 26.29 5.76
CA LEU A 184 -24.10 26.87 4.48
C LEU A 184 -23.05 27.03 3.36
N VAL A 185 -22.46 25.93 2.87
CA VAL A 185 -22.03 25.76 1.44
C VAL A 185 -21.68 24.29 1.18
N GLY A 186 -22.54 23.43 0.61
CA GLY A 186 -22.95 23.32 -0.80
C GLY A 186 -22.44 21.96 -1.35
N SER A 187 -23.16 21.08 -2.05
CA SER A 187 -24.42 21.10 -2.81
C SER A 187 -24.86 19.65 -3.03
N GLY A 188 -26.17 19.36 -2.91
CA GLY A 188 -26.78 18.22 -3.60
C GLY A 188 -27.68 17.25 -2.82
N SER A 189 -28.53 17.70 -1.88
CA SER A 189 -29.82 17.03 -1.60
C SER A 189 -30.68 17.90 -0.69
N SER A 190 -31.77 18.44 -1.21
CA SER A 190 -32.74 19.27 -0.50
C SER A 190 -33.68 18.44 0.39
N ASP A 191 -33.13 17.56 1.24
CA ASP A 191 -33.93 16.82 2.24
C ASP A 191 -33.08 16.27 3.41
N ALA A 192 -32.07 17.03 3.82
CA ALA A 192 -31.33 16.76 5.05
C ALA A 192 -31.69 17.83 6.08
N THR A 193 -32.94 17.77 6.54
CA THR A 193 -33.29 18.21 7.90
C THR A 193 -32.20 17.74 8.85
N LEU A 194 -31.73 18.62 9.72
CA LEU A 194 -30.81 18.32 10.82
C LEU A 194 -31.39 17.14 11.61
N GLN A 195 -30.98 15.91 11.26
CA GLN A 195 -31.55 14.69 11.83
C GLN A 195 -31.19 14.66 13.30
N SER A 196 -32.22 14.69 14.14
CA SER A 196 -32.06 14.51 15.58
C SER A 196 -31.39 13.14 15.83
N LEU A 197 -30.67 13.00 16.95
CA LEU A 197 -30.10 11.71 17.37
C LEU A 197 -31.16 10.58 17.38
N GLU A 198 -32.43 10.95 17.60
CA GLU A 198 -33.63 10.11 17.49
C GLU A 198 -33.86 9.60 16.06
N ASP A 199 -33.82 10.48 15.06
CA ASP A 199 -34.02 10.14 13.64
C ASP A 199 -32.90 9.22 13.13
N TRP A 200 -31.68 9.42 13.61
CA TRP A 200 -30.56 8.55 13.29
C TRP A 200 -30.75 7.14 13.88
N ARG A 201 -31.21 7.04 15.14
CA ARG A 201 -31.53 5.76 15.79
C ARG A 201 -32.68 5.03 15.09
N GLU A 202 -33.72 5.77 14.70
CA GLU A 202 -34.86 5.21 13.97
C GLU A 202 -34.44 4.68 12.59
N ARG A 203 -33.60 5.41 11.87
CA ARG A 203 -33.02 4.93 10.60
C ARG A 203 -32.18 3.66 10.78
N GLN A 204 -31.37 3.57 11.85
CA GLN A 204 -30.63 2.34 12.16
C GLN A 204 -31.56 1.18 12.48
N ARG A 205 -32.62 1.41 13.26
CA ARG A 205 -33.64 0.41 13.60
C ARG A 205 -34.38 -0.09 12.35
N ILE A 206 -34.86 0.81 11.49
CA ILE A 206 -35.52 0.46 10.23
C ILE A 206 -34.57 -0.31 9.33
N ALA A 207 -33.31 0.12 9.19
CA ALA A 207 -32.31 -0.58 8.40
C ALA A 207 -32.02 -2.00 8.94
N GLN A 208 -32.08 -2.21 10.26
CA GLN A 208 -31.94 -3.53 10.87
C GLN A 208 -33.15 -4.41 10.59
N VAL A 209 -34.37 -3.88 10.69
CA VAL A 209 -35.62 -4.60 10.39
C VAL A 209 -35.71 -4.98 8.91
N VAL A 210 -35.37 -4.09 7.99
CA VAL A 210 -35.32 -4.39 6.54
C VAL A 210 -34.31 -5.50 6.23
N ARG A 211 -33.26 -5.65 7.06
CA ARG A 211 -32.27 -6.71 6.92
C ARG A 211 -32.79 -8.10 7.29
N GLU A 212 -33.88 -8.17 8.05
CA GLU A 212 -34.57 -9.38 8.49
C GLU A 212 -35.96 -9.37 7.85
N ALA A 213 -36.05 -9.86 6.61
CA ALA A 213 -37.30 -9.94 5.89
C ALA A 213 -38.37 -10.68 6.73
N PRO A 214 -39.64 -10.27 6.67
CA PRO A 214 -40.71 -10.94 7.40
C PRO A 214 -40.73 -12.43 7.04
N PRO A 215 -40.93 -13.32 8.02
CA PRO A 215 -40.90 -14.75 7.78
C PRO A 215 -41.89 -15.13 6.66
N PRO A 216 -41.46 -15.95 5.68
CA PRO A 216 -42.31 -16.32 4.56
C PRO A 216 -43.64 -16.91 5.03
N MET A 217 -44.75 -16.38 4.52
CA MET A 217 -46.10 -16.82 4.87
C MET A 217 -46.30 -18.31 4.56
N ASP A 218 -45.65 -18.82 3.50
CA ASP A 218 -45.68 -20.22 3.09
C ASP A 218 -44.34 -20.93 3.38
N ILE A 219 -44.20 -21.47 4.59
CA ILE A 219 -43.01 -22.18 5.08
C ILE A 219 -42.57 -23.33 4.14
N ARG A 220 -43.52 -23.95 3.42
CA ARG A 220 -43.25 -25.10 2.54
C ARG A 220 -42.57 -24.72 1.23
N ASN A 221 -42.92 -23.57 0.65
CA ASN A 221 -42.35 -23.06 -0.60
C ASN A 221 -41.25 -22.02 -0.35
N ALA A 222 -40.94 -21.74 0.90
CA ALA A 222 -39.92 -20.77 1.28
C ALA A 222 -38.56 -21.15 0.68
N PRO A 223 -37.81 -20.17 0.14
CA PRO A 223 -36.48 -20.42 -0.39
C PRO A 223 -35.57 -20.99 0.71
N LYS A 224 -34.86 -22.07 0.40
CA LYS A 224 -33.94 -22.76 1.33
C LYS A 224 -32.49 -22.56 0.91
N CYS A 225 -31.61 -22.48 1.91
CA CYS A 225 -30.16 -22.42 1.72
C CYS A 225 -29.66 -23.63 0.91
N TYR A 226 -28.81 -23.39 -0.09
CA TYR A 226 -28.24 -24.46 -0.93
C TYR A 226 -27.38 -25.47 -0.17
N GLU A 227 -26.74 -25.06 0.92
CA GLU A 227 -25.74 -25.89 1.62
C GLU A 227 -26.37 -26.69 2.78
N CYS A 228 -27.28 -26.09 3.55
CA CYS A 228 -27.85 -26.73 4.75
C CYS A 228 -29.37 -26.90 4.73
N GLY A 229 -30.08 -26.39 3.71
CA GLY A 229 -31.54 -26.47 3.62
C GLY A 229 -32.31 -25.60 4.62
N SER A 230 -31.63 -24.77 5.44
CA SER A 230 -32.31 -23.83 6.35
C SER A 230 -33.10 -22.78 5.57
N ILE A 231 -34.23 -22.36 6.14
CA ILE A 231 -35.12 -21.31 5.60
C ILE A 231 -34.54 -19.91 5.88
N GLU A 232 -33.65 -19.79 6.86
CA GLU A 232 -33.02 -18.52 7.26
C GLU A 232 -31.90 -18.11 6.28
N ILE A 233 -32.28 -17.48 5.17
CA ILE A 233 -31.34 -16.98 4.16
C ILE A 233 -30.76 -15.63 4.57
N ASP A 234 -29.51 -15.36 4.18
CA ASP A 234 -28.94 -14.02 4.30
C ASP A 234 -29.55 -13.09 3.26
N GLN A 235 -30.51 -12.27 3.70
CA GLN A 235 -31.23 -11.31 2.87
C GLN A 235 -30.27 -10.39 2.09
N TYR A 236 -29.14 -10.02 2.69
CA TYR A 236 -28.15 -9.17 2.04
C TYR A 236 -27.55 -9.81 0.77
N ILE A 237 -27.25 -11.11 0.82
CA ILE A 237 -26.72 -11.83 -0.35
C ILE A 237 -27.83 -12.07 -1.36
N TYR A 238 -29.02 -12.41 -0.87
CA TYR A 238 -30.19 -12.66 -1.69
C TYR A 238 -30.57 -11.44 -2.56
N ASP A 239 -30.72 -10.27 -1.96
CA ASP A 239 -31.16 -9.07 -2.66
C ASP A 239 -30.11 -8.53 -3.64
N ASN A 240 -28.83 -8.55 -3.25
CA ASN A 240 -27.79 -7.89 -4.03
C ASN A 240 -27.19 -8.77 -5.15
N PHE A 241 -27.26 -10.10 -5.03
CA PHE A 241 -26.58 -11.02 -5.95
C PHE A 241 -27.53 -11.94 -6.72
N ARG A 242 -28.71 -11.45 -7.11
CA ARG A 242 -29.73 -12.20 -7.89
C ARG A 242 -30.20 -13.47 -7.17
N GLU A 243 -30.72 -13.30 -5.96
CA GLU A 243 -31.47 -14.33 -5.23
C GLU A 243 -30.64 -15.56 -4.87
N ILE A 244 -29.36 -15.36 -4.53
CA ILE A 244 -28.51 -16.44 -4.06
C ILE A 244 -28.94 -16.86 -2.66
N ARG A 245 -29.43 -18.10 -2.56
CA ARG A 245 -29.96 -18.69 -1.34
C ARG A 245 -28.86 -19.31 -0.50
N VAL A 246 -28.27 -18.51 0.38
CA VAL A 246 -27.29 -18.99 1.36
C VAL A 246 -27.56 -18.36 2.72
N CYS A 247 -27.49 -19.15 3.79
CA CYS A 247 -27.59 -18.62 5.15
C CYS A 247 -26.23 -18.06 5.62
N ARG A 248 -26.25 -17.08 6.53
CA ARG A 248 -25.03 -16.49 7.12
C ARG A 248 -24.00 -17.51 7.64
N PRO A 249 -24.38 -18.60 8.36
CA PRO A 249 -23.39 -19.56 8.83
C PRO A 249 -22.75 -20.35 7.68
N CYS A 250 -23.49 -20.73 6.64
CA CYS A 250 -22.92 -21.42 5.49
C CYS A 250 -22.02 -20.51 4.65
N ALA A 251 -22.39 -19.24 4.49
CA ALA A 251 -21.52 -18.25 3.82
C ALA A 251 -20.18 -18.09 4.55
N LYS A 252 -20.19 -18.06 5.90
CA LYS A 252 -18.97 -18.01 6.72
C LYS A 252 -18.16 -19.32 6.70
N LYS A 253 -18.82 -20.48 6.63
CA LYS A 253 -18.15 -21.80 6.55
C LYS A 253 -17.46 -22.01 5.21
N ASN A 254 -18.05 -21.48 4.12
CA ASN A 254 -17.59 -21.68 2.74
C ASN A 254 -17.16 -20.35 2.09
N PRO A 255 -16.09 -19.69 2.57
CA PRO A 255 -15.61 -18.43 1.99
C PRO A 255 -15.13 -18.62 0.55
N ASP A 256 -14.68 -19.82 0.18
CA ASP A 256 -14.24 -20.13 -1.19
C ASP A 256 -15.36 -20.04 -2.23
N LYS A 257 -16.63 -20.01 -1.81
CA LYS A 257 -17.78 -19.78 -2.70
C LYS A 257 -18.43 -18.42 -2.47
N TYR A 258 -18.68 -18.08 -1.21
CA TYR A 258 -19.53 -16.95 -0.85
C TYR A 258 -18.77 -15.71 -0.36
N SER A 259 -17.43 -15.73 -0.38
CA SER A 259 -16.66 -14.53 -0.07
C SER A 259 -16.88 -13.44 -1.12
N LEU A 260 -16.88 -12.20 -0.66
CA LEU A 260 -16.95 -11.02 -1.51
C LEU A 260 -15.54 -10.64 -1.95
N LEU A 261 -15.38 -10.47 -3.26
CA LEU A 261 -14.15 -10.07 -3.91
C LEU A 261 -14.22 -8.62 -4.34
N THR A 262 -13.14 -7.89 -4.13
CA THR A 262 -12.97 -6.55 -4.67
C THR A 262 -12.77 -6.59 -6.19
N LYS A 263 -13.07 -5.48 -6.86
CA LYS A 263 -12.81 -5.32 -8.30
C LYS A 263 -11.36 -5.67 -8.69
N THR A 264 -10.38 -5.29 -7.86
CA THR A 264 -8.97 -5.57 -8.08
C THR A 264 -8.68 -7.06 -8.00
N GLU A 265 -9.23 -7.76 -7.01
CA GLU A 265 -9.08 -9.23 -6.88
C GLU A 265 -9.71 -9.95 -8.08
N CYS A 266 -10.90 -9.52 -8.53
CA CYS A 266 -11.53 -10.11 -9.72
C CYS A 266 -10.68 -9.97 -10.99
N ARG A 267 -9.97 -8.85 -11.12
CA ARG A 267 -9.08 -8.58 -12.24
C ARG A 267 -7.77 -9.36 -12.16
N GLU A 268 -7.20 -9.48 -10.96
CA GLU A 268 -5.91 -10.12 -10.74
C GLU A 268 -6.02 -11.66 -10.72
N ASP A 269 -6.99 -12.21 -10.00
CA ASP A 269 -7.15 -13.65 -9.80
C ASP A 269 -7.85 -14.31 -10.99
N TYR A 270 -8.89 -13.69 -11.54
CA TYR A 270 -9.71 -14.26 -12.62
C TYR A 270 -9.43 -13.66 -14.00
N LEU A 271 -8.44 -12.77 -14.10
CA LEU A 271 -8.00 -12.11 -15.34
C LEU A 271 -9.15 -11.42 -16.10
N LEU A 272 -10.17 -10.94 -15.38
CA LEU A 272 -11.32 -10.26 -15.95
C LEU A 272 -10.99 -8.82 -16.37
N THR A 273 -11.68 -8.33 -17.39
CA THR A 273 -11.44 -6.97 -17.92
C THR A 273 -12.34 -5.94 -17.23
N ASP A 274 -11.92 -4.67 -17.25
CA ASP A 274 -12.71 -3.58 -16.66
C ASP A 274 -14.10 -3.42 -17.31
N PRO A 275 -14.29 -3.57 -18.63
CA PRO A 275 -15.64 -3.54 -19.25
C PRO A 275 -16.55 -4.65 -18.72
N GLU A 276 -16.04 -5.87 -18.58
CA GLU A 276 -16.81 -7.02 -18.06
C GLU A 276 -17.27 -6.77 -16.61
N LEU A 277 -16.40 -6.22 -15.77
CA LEU A 277 -16.71 -5.92 -14.36
C LEU A 277 -17.62 -4.69 -14.19
N LYS A 278 -17.67 -3.81 -15.19
CA LYS A 278 -18.57 -2.64 -15.19
C LYS A 278 -20.00 -3.02 -15.58
N ASP A 279 -20.18 -4.10 -16.33
CA ASP A 279 -21.49 -4.55 -16.78
C ASP A 279 -22.26 -5.26 -15.64
N VAL A 280 -23.29 -4.56 -15.15
CA VAL A 280 -24.17 -5.05 -14.07
C VAL A 280 -25.07 -6.19 -14.55
N ALA A 281 -25.38 -6.24 -15.84
CA ALA A 281 -26.17 -7.33 -16.42
C ALA A 281 -25.39 -8.66 -16.37
N LEU A 282 -24.07 -8.58 -16.54
CA LEU A 282 -23.19 -9.72 -16.50
C LEU A 282 -22.87 -10.17 -15.06
N LEU A 283 -22.39 -9.25 -14.23
CA LEU A 283 -21.96 -9.53 -12.86
C LEU A 283 -22.58 -8.51 -11.88
N PRO A 284 -23.48 -8.96 -10.98
CA PRO A 284 -23.97 -8.12 -9.88
C PRO A 284 -22.83 -7.64 -8.99
N ARG A 285 -22.94 -6.40 -8.52
CA ARG A 285 -21.96 -5.80 -7.61
C ARG A 285 -22.63 -5.00 -6.51
N VAL A 286 -21.94 -4.91 -5.38
CA VAL A 286 -22.29 -4.01 -4.29
C VAL A 286 -21.21 -2.95 -4.14
N GLU A 287 -21.62 -1.69 -4.07
CA GLU A 287 -20.71 -0.57 -3.85
C GLU A 287 -20.63 -0.24 -2.34
N LYS A 288 -19.42 -0.09 -1.82
CA LYS A 288 -19.13 0.27 -0.43
C LYS A 288 -18.17 1.46 -0.38
N PRO A 289 -18.23 2.31 0.67
CA PRO A 289 -17.22 3.34 0.86
C PRO A 289 -15.85 2.70 1.00
N ASN A 290 -14.85 3.29 0.35
CA ASN A 290 -13.49 2.79 0.39
C ASN A 290 -12.78 3.30 1.66
N PRO A 291 -12.16 2.42 2.47
CA PRO A 291 -11.49 2.83 3.70
C PRO A 291 -10.24 3.71 3.48
N HIS A 292 -9.66 3.73 2.27
CA HIS A 292 -8.39 4.42 1.99
C HIS A 292 -8.45 5.41 0.82
N GLY A 293 -9.62 5.69 0.24
CA GLY A 293 -9.69 6.57 -0.92
C GLY A 293 -11.11 7.06 -1.26
N PHE A 294 -11.17 7.96 -2.24
CA PHE A 294 -12.41 8.65 -2.62
C PHE A 294 -13.33 7.83 -3.54
N SER A 295 -12.77 6.86 -4.28
CA SER A 295 -13.56 6.01 -5.18
C SER A 295 -14.20 4.86 -4.41
N ARG A 296 -15.50 4.61 -4.64
CA ARG A 296 -16.23 3.51 -4.00
C ARG A 296 -15.64 2.15 -4.37
N MET A 297 -15.53 1.28 -3.36
CA MET A 297 -15.12 -0.09 -3.53
C MET A 297 -16.27 -0.90 -4.13
N GLN A 298 -15.99 -1.67 -5.18
CA GLN A 298 -16.96 -2.57 -5.80
C GLN A 298 -16.68 -4.00 -5.35
N LEU A 299 -17.70 -4.66 -4.81
CA LEU A 299 -17.66 -6.01 -4.29
C LEU A 299 -18.50 -6.94 -5.16
N PHE A 300 -17.93 -8.09 -5.51
CA PHE A 300 -18.53 -9.13 -6.35
C PHE A 300 -18.58 -10.44 -5.57
N LEU A 301 -19.55 -11.30 -5.84
CA LEU A 301 -19.60 -12.61 -5.20
C LEU A 301 -18.69 -13.61 -5.93
N ARG A 302 -17.75 -14.22 -5.20
CA ARG A 302 -16.75 -15.15 -5.76
C ARG A 302 -17.35 -16.23 -6.65
N TYR A 303 -18.40 -16.91 -6.19
CA TYR A 303 -19.11 -17.94 -6.95
C TYR A 303 -19.58 -17.47 -8.35
N GLN A 304 -20.12 -16.25 -8.45
CA GLN A 304 -20.59 -15.70 -9.74
C GLN A 304 -19.41 -15.36 -10.66
N VAL A 305 -18.35 -14.79 -10.08
CA VAL A 305 -17.12 -14.44 -10.79
C VAL A 305 -16.45 -15.69 -11.35
N GLU A 306 -16.34 -16.76 -10.57
CA GLU A 306 -15.79 -18.06 -11.00
C GLU A 306 -16.60 -18.66 -12.14
N LYS A 307 -17.93 -18.71 -12.00
CA LYS A 307 -18.81 -19.22 -13.04
C LYS A 307 -18.63 -18.46 -14.36
N TYR A 308 -18.49 -17.14 -14.29
CA TYR A 308 -18.23 -16.31 -15.47
C TYR A 308 -16.82 -16.53 -16.03
N ALA A 309 -15.80 -16.59 -15.17
CA ALA A 309 -14.42 -16.81 -15.55
C ALA A 309 -14.27 -18.17 -16.27
N TRP A 310 -14.87 -19.23 -15.76
CA TRP A 310 -14.88 -20.53 -16.43
C TRP A 310 -15.63 -20.47 -17.76
N LYS A 311 -16.70 -19.69 -17.89
CA LYS A 311 -17.36 -19.49 -19.20
C LYS A 311 -16.44 -18.78 -20.20
N LYS A 312 -15.64 -17.82 -19.74
CA LYS A 312 -14.71 -17.03 -20.58
C LYS A 312 -13.46 -17.83 -20.98
N TRP A 313 -12.84 -18.51 -20.02
CA TRP A 313 -11.57 -19.23 -20.21
C TRP A 313 -11.75 -20.72 -20.53
N GLY A 314 -12.96 -21.25 -20.36
CA GLY A 314 -13.35 -22.63 -20.64
C GLY A 314 -13.26 -23.54 -19.40
N SER A 315 -12.17 -23.50 -18.66
CA SER A 315 -11.95 -24.29 -17.45
C SER A 315 -11.03 -23.56 -16.47
N ALA A 316 -10.96 -24.03 -15.23
CA ALA A 316 -10.00 -23.54 -14.24
C ALA A 316 -8.55 -23.76 -14.72
N GLU A 317 -8.26 -24.93 -15.32
CA GLU A 317 -6.93 -25.27 -15.83
C GLU A 317 -6.46 -24.29 -16.93
N LYS A 318 -7.35 -23.89 -17.85
CA LYS A 318 -7.01 -22.92 -18.90
C LYS A 318 -6.75 -21.52 -18.35
N LEU A 319 -7.45 -21.13 -17.29
CA LEU A 319 -7.19 -19.86 -16.60
C LEU A 319 -5.80 -19.87 -15.96
N ASP A 320 -5.41 -20.99 -15.35
CA ASP A 320 -4.08 -21.17 -14.76
C ASP A 320 -2.98 -21.15 -15.84
N GLU A 321 -3.18 -21.83 -16.98
CA GLU A 321 -2.26 -21.78 -18.12
C GLU A 321 -2.07 -20.33 -18.64
N GLU A 322 -3.14 -19.55 -18.74
CA GLU A 322 -3.07 -18.15 -19.14
C GLU A 322 -2.37 -17.28 -18.09
N TRP A 323 -2.55 -17.60 -16.82
CA TRP A 323 -1.83 -16.94 -15.73
C TRP A 323 -0.32 -17.21 -15.81
N GLU A 324 0.09 -18.45 -16.02
CA GLU A 324 1.50 -18.84 -16.17
C GLU A 324 2.16 -18.17 -17.39
N LYS A 325 1.43 -18.07 -18.51
CA LYS A 325 1.88 -17.30 -19.69
C LYS A 325 2.08 -15.83 -19.36
N ARG A 326 1.13 -15.19 -18.65
CA ARG A 326 1.27 -13.78 -18.26
C ARG A 326 2.42 -13.56 -17.28
N GLU A 327 2.63 -14.48 -16.34
CA GLU A 327 3.72 -14.38 -15.37
C GLU A 327 5.08 -14.59 -16.02
N SER A 328 5.24 -15.59 -16.89
CA SER A 328 6.48 -15.80 -17.64
C SER A 328 6.84 -14.59 -18.51
N VAL A 329 5.86 -14.00 -19.23
CA VAL A 329 6.07 -12.77 -20.00
C VAL A 329 6.43 -11.58 -19.09
N ARG A 330 5.81 -11.48 -17.91
CA ARG A 330 6.13 -10.43 -16.93
C ARG A 330 7.55 -10.57 -16.40
N ILE A 331 8.00 -11.79 -16.11
CA ILE A 331 9.36 -12.10 -15.69
C ILE A 331 10.34 -11.76 -16.80
N GLN A 332 10.11 -12.21 -18.04
CA GLN A 332 10.96 -11.92 -19.20
C GLN A 332 11.09 -10.41 -19.46
N ARG A 333 10.01 -9.64 -19.32
CA ARG A 333 10.07 -8.18 -19.47
C ARG A 333 10.91 -7.52 -18.38
N LYS A 334 10.85 -8.01 -17.14
CA LYS A 334 11.69 -7.52 -16.04
C LYS A 334 13.15 -7.86 -16.26
N GLU A 335 13.44 -9.06 -16.72
CA GLU A 335 14.80 -9.52 -17.06
C GLU A 335 15.38 -8.70 -18.21
N LYS A 336 14.66 -8.56 -19.33
CA LYS A 336 15.09 -7.72 -20.46
C LYS A 336 15.35 -6.27 -20.03
N LYS A 337 14.47 -5.69 -19.22
CA LYS A 337 14.66 -4.33 -18.67
C LYS A 337 15.90 -4.23 -17.78
N TYR A 338 16.19 -5.28 -17.02
CA TYR A 338 17.39 -5.36 -16.20
C TYR A 338 18.65 -5.45 -17.07
N GLU A 339 18.66 -6.30 -18.09
CA GLU A 339 19.76 -6.43 -19.05
C GLU A 339 20.02 -5.14 -19.83
N GLU A 340 18.96 -4.47 -20.29
CA GLU A 340 19.03 -3.17 -20.95
C GLU A 340 19.67 -2.13 -20.03
N LYS A 341 19.23 -2.05 -18.78
CA LYS A 341 19.82 -1.16 -17.76
C LYS A 341 21.28 -1.49 -17.49
N LEU A 342 21.65 -2.77 -17.48
CA LEU A 342 23.03 -3.22 -17.30
C LEU A 342 23.91 -2.88 -18.51
N LYS A 343 23.38 -2.99 -19.72
CA LYS A 343 24.05 -2.58 -20.96
C LYS A 343 24.23 -1.06 -21.03
N GLU A 344 23.22 -0.31 -20.63
CA GLU A 344 23.28 1.15 -20.51
C GLU A 344 24.33 1.59 -19.49
N MET A 345 24.34 0.98 -18.30
CA MET A 345 25.35 1.22 -17.28
C MET A 345 26.76 0.93 -17.80
N ARG A 346 26.98 -0.23 -18.44
CA ARG A 346 28.28 -0.57 -19.05
C ARG A 346 28.72 0.42 -20.13
N LYS A 347 27.79 0.88 -20.97
CA LYS A 347 28.08 1.91 -21.99
C LYS A 347 28.49 3.23 -21.34
N ARG A 348 27.80 3.64 -20.28
CA ARG A 348 28.11 4.85 -19.52
C ARG A 348 29.49 4.78 -18.88
N THR A 349 29.81 3.68 -18.18
CA THR A 349 31.14 3.48 -17.59
C THR A 349 32.24 3.43 -18.65
N ARG A 350 32.02 2.76 -19.78
CA ARG A 350 33.00 2.73 -20.89
C ARG A 350 33.21 4.13 -21.51
N ALA A 351 32.15 4.92 -21.64
CA ALA A 351 32.24 6.30 -22.11
C ALA A 351 32.95 7.21 -21.09
N GLU A 352 32.75 6.98 -19.80
CA GLU A 352 33.47 7.67 -18.71
C GLU A 352 34.96 7.30 -18.70
N GLU A 353 35.30 6.02 -18.87
CA GLU A 353 36.70 5.59 -19.03
C GLU A 353 37.34 6.20 -20.28
N TYR A 354 36.62 6.19 -21.41
CA TYR A 354 37.09 6.78 -22.66
C TYR A 354 37.35 8.29 -22.52
N THR A 355 36.41 9.02 -21.94
CA THR A 355 36.55 10.47 -21.69
C THR A 355 37.60 10.76 -20.62
N ARG A 356 37.78 9.90 -19.62
CA ARG A 356 38.86 10.00 -18.62
C ARG A 356 40.24 9.80 -19.25
N LYS A 357 40.42 8.79 -20.11
CA LYS A 357 41.68 8.57 -20.86
C LYS A 357 42.01 9.77 -21.74
N LEU A 358 41.01 10.30 -22.46
CA LEU A 358 41.17 11.48 -23.31
C LEU A 358 41.50 12.75 -22.48
N ARG A 359 40.88 12.92 -21.30
CA ARG A 359 41.17 14.03 -20.37
C ARG A 359 42.54 13.91 -19.71
N ASN A 360 43.01 12.69 -19.46
CA ASN A 360 44.31 12.42 -18.86
C ASN A 360 45.47 12.46 -19.88
N GLY A 361 45.20 12.83 -21.14
CA GLY A 361 46.23 12.96 -22.17
C GLY A 361 46.77 11.62 -22.70
N GLU A 362 46.18 10.49 -22.31
CA GLU A 362 46.47 9.19 -22.93
C GLU A 362 45.86 9.18 -24.33
N SER A 363 46.69 9.44 -25.34
CA SER A 363 46.29 9.39 -26.75
C SER A 363 45.74 8.00 -27.09
N LEU A 364 44.55 7.98 -27.71
CA LEU A 364 43.78 6.77 -28.04
C LEU A 364 44.43 5.84 -29.09
N GLY A 365 45.61 6.18 -29.56
CA GLY A 365 46.54 5.26 -30.18
C GLY A 365 47.91 5.66 -29.66
N HIS A 366 48.57 4.77 -28.92
CA HIS A 366 50.02 4.88 -28.80
C HIS A 366 50.55 4.93 -30.23
N ARG A 367 51.02 6.10 -30.68
CA ARG A 367 51.88 6.17 -31.86
C ARG A 367 53.10 5.36 -31.49
N HIS A 368 53.14 4.11 -31.94
CA HIS A 368 54.30 3.27 -31.75
C HIS A 368 55.43 3.89 -32.55
N VAL A 369 56.40 4.47 -31.85
CA VAL A 369 57.65 4.93 -32.45
C VAL A 369 58.47 3.67 -32.68
N HIS A 370 58.78 3.38 -33.94
CA HIS A 370 59.50 2.17 -34.31
C HIS A 370 60.99 2.34 -34.07
N ASP A 371 61.53 1.61 -33.10
CA ASP A 371 62.96 1.42 -32.94
C ASP A 371 63.41 0.22 -33.79
N TRP A 372 64.22 0.48 -34.81
CA TRP A 372 64.63 -0.51 -35.81
C TRP A 372 65.91 -1.24 -35.38
N SER A 373 65.93 -2.56 -35.59
CA SER A 373 67.10 -3.41 -35.37
C SER A 373 68.22 -3.12 -36.37
N GLU A 374 69.41 -3.63 -36.05
CA GLU A 374 70.50 -3.72 -37.03
C GLU A 374 70.02 -4.44 -38.31
N PRO A 375 70.54 -4.05 -39.48
CA PRO A 375 70.07 -4.59 -40.75
C PRO A 375 70.39 -6.08 -40.87
N ILE A 376 69.40 -6.86 -41.31
CA ILE A 376 69.57 -8.28 -41.55
C ILE A 376 70.20 -8.45 -42.93
N THR A 377 71.52 -8.64 -42.96
CA THR A 377 72.30 -8.88 -44.19
C THR A 377 72.08 -10.32 -44.66
N GLY A 378 71.30 -10.49 -45.74
CA GLY A 378 71.07 -11.82 -46.29
C GLY A 378 70.15 -11.95 -47.51
N VAL A 379 69.67 -10.85 -48.10
CA VAL A 379 68.80 -10.92 -49.29
C VAL A 379 69.28 -9.90 -50.30
N GLU A 380 69.78 -10.42 -51.43
CA GLU A 380 70.08 -9.78 -52.71
C GLU A 380 70.91 -8.47 -52.72
N VAL A 381 71.74 -8.32 -53.75
CA VAL A 381 72.65 -7.18 -53.91
C VAL A 381 71.81 -5.91 -54.13
N GLY A 382 71.61 -5.12 -53.07
CA GLY A 382 70.93 -3.81 -53.13
C GLY A 382 69.73 -3.63 -52.19
N THR A 383 69.32 -4.66 -51.42
CA THR A 383 68.17 -4.58 -50.49
C THR A 383 68.57 -4.66 -49.02
N LEU A 384 68.09 -3.72 -48.21
CA LEU A 384 68.33 -3.64 -46.77
C LEU A 384 67.03 -3.90 -45.99
N ARG A 385 66.96 -4.99 -45.22
CA ARG A 385 65.80 -5.31 -44.38
C ARG A 385 66.05 -4.95 -42.91
N ARG A 386 65.15 -4.18 -42.32
CA ARG A 386 65.15 -3.85 -40.88
C ARG A 386 63.85 -4.31 -40.23
N ARG A 387 63.93 -4.73 -38.96
CA ARG A 387 62.76 -5.12 -38.16
C ARG A 387 62.63 -4.22 -36.95
N CYS A 388 61.43 -3.75 -36.63
CA CYS A 388 61.18 -3.04 -35.40
C CYS A 388 61.27 -4.00 -34.20
N ILE A 389 62.04 -3.64 -33.17
CA ILE A 389 62.38 -4.48 -32.03
C ILE A 389 61.14 -4.77 -31.16
N ASP A 390 60.22 -3.81 -31.09
CA ASP A 390 59.09 -3.87 -30.15
C ASP A 390 57.83 -4.51 -30.75
N CYS A 391 57.54 -4.27 -32.04
CA CYS A 391 56.31 -4.74 -32.70
C CYS A 391 56.53 -5.72 -33.85
N GLY A 392 57.78 -5.94 -34.27
CA GLY A 392 58.13 -6.89 -35.33
C GLY A 392 57.76 -6.46 -36.75
N LEU A 393 57.37 -5.19 -36.97
CA LEU A 393 57.16 -4.67 -38.32
C LEU A 393 58.48 -4.69 -39.11
N GLU A 394 58.43 -5.02 -40.40
CA GLU A 394 59.62 -5.14 -41.24
C GLU A 394 59.57 -4.15 -42.41
N THR A 395 60.70 -3.53 -42.71
CA THR A 395 60.87 -2.60 -43.82
C THR A 395 62.02 -3.05 -44.71
N GLU A 396 61.83 -2.90 -46.03
CA GLU A 396 62.82 -3.18 -47.05
C GLU A 396 63.17 -1.87 -47.77
N GLU A 397 64.44 -1.46 -47.70
CA GLU A 397 64.97 -0.28 -48.36
C GLU A 397 65.84 -0.71 -49.55
N LEU A 398 65.61 -0.12 -50.72
CA LEU A 398 66.45 -0.30 -51.91
C LEU A 398 67.57 0.75 -51.89
N LEU A 399 68.83 0.30 -51.87
CA LEU A 399 69.99 1.18 -52.03
C LEU A 399 70.25 1.34 -53.54
N LEU A 400 69.90 2.52 -54.06
CA LEU A 400 70.12 2.94 -55.46
C LEU A 400 71.57 3.35 -55.72
#